data_AF-A0A800G164-F1
#
_entry.id   AF-A0A800G164-F1
#
_cell.length_a   1.000
_cell.length_b   1.000
_cell.length_c   1.000
_cell.angle_alpha   90.00
_cell.angle_beta   90.00
_cell.angle_gamma   90.00
#
_symmetry.space_group_name_H-M   'P 1'
#
loop_
_entity.id
_entity.type
_entity.pdbx_description
1 polymer ?
#
loop_
_entity_poly.entity_id
_entity_poly.type
_entity_poly.pdbx_seq_one_letter_code
_entity_poly.pdbx_strand_id
1 'polypeptide(L)'
;MNFSVSTFFLALFGLVVCSVSAQSFITLDNNFDDWSIAQSWTSATGGGNINKVAISHTGEWLYLYIRTTDEVALDETTLPNSIQIVLDFDNDPTTGSNYQGLGLGAEMVID
;
A
#
# COMPACT_ATOMS: atom_id res chain seq x y z
N MET A 1 56.24 1.18 24.89
CA MET A 1 54.92 0.57 24.59
C MET A 1 53.86 1.62 24.91
N ASN A 2 53.42 2.38 23.91
CA ASN A 2 52.28 3.28 24.04
C ASN A 2 51.30 2.91 22.93
N PHE A 3 50.32 2.07 23.23
CA PHE A 3 49.18 1.86 22.34
C PHE A 3 48.21 3.02 22.55
N SER A 4 48.11 3.87 21.53
CA SER A 4 47.15 4.98 21.48
C SER A 4 45.73 4.42 21.52
N VAL A 5 44.96 4.81 22.53
CA VAL A 5 43.52 4.52 22.70
C VAL A 5 42.66 5.11 21.57
N SER A 6 43.26 5.86 20.63
CA SER A 6 42.56 6.64 19.61
C SER A 6 41.94 5.84 18.47
N THR A 7 42.31 4.57 18.24
CA THR A 7 41.77 3.79 17.10
C THR A 7 40.49 3.03 17.41
N PHE A 8 40.15 2.81 18.69
CA PHE A 8 38.94 2.08 19.05
C PHE A 8 37.66 2.93 18.92
N PHE A 9 37.78 4.25 19.08
CA PHE A 9 36.64 5.17 18.97
C PHE A 9 36.24 5.47 17.51
N LEU A 10 37.16 5.36 16.54
CA LEU A 10 36.83 5.56 15.12
C LEU A 10 36.12 4.36 14.49
N ALA A 11 36.28 3.16 15.04
CA ALA A 11 35.64 1.95 14.50
C ALA A 11 34.15 1.84 14.87
N LEU A 12 33.70 2.52 15.93
CA LEU A 12 32.31 2.45 16.39
C LEU A 12 31.38 3.47 15.69
N PHE A 13 31.94 4.50 15.04
CA PHE A 13 31.15 5.53 14.34
C PHE A 13 30.73 5.11 12.91
N GLY A 14 31.27 4.00 12.38
CA GLY A 14 30.98 3.53 11.02
C GLY A 14 29.80 2.55 10.90
N LEU A 15 29.14 2.20 12.01
CA LEU A 15 28.14 1.13 12.06
C LEU A 15 26.73 1.62 12.41
N VAL A 16 26.47 2.92 12.27
CA VAL A 16 25.10 3.42 12.17
C VAL A 16 24.76 3.50 10.69
N VAL A 17 24.63 2.34 10.06
CA VAL A 17 23.86 2.24 8.83
C VAL A 17 22.42 2.38 9.28
N CYS A 18 21.94 3.62 9.36
CA CYS A 18 20.51 3.86 9.35
C CYS A 18 20.00 3.19 8.09
N SER A 19 19.33 2.05 8.24
CA SER A 19 18.43 1.51 7.24
C SER A 19 17.29 2.51 7.10
N VAL A 20 17.57 3.64 6.45
CA VAL A 20 16.52 4.49 5.93
C VAL A 20 15.84 3.60 4.91
N SER A 21 14.70 3.03 5.29
CA SER A 21 13.80 2.43 4.33
C SER A 21 13.48 3.53 3.34
N ALA A 22 14.17 3.55 2.20
CA ALA A 22 13.74 4.31 1.05
C ALA A 22 12.40 3.70 0.67
N GLN A 23 11.30 4.30 1.11
CA GLN A 23 10.03 4.08 0.46
C GLN A 23 10.28 4.49 -0.98
N SER A 24 10.38 3.52 -1.90
CA SER A 24 10.41 3.86 -3.31
C SER A 24 9.09 4.54 -3.61
N PHE A 25 9.17 5.75 -4.14
CA PHE A 25 7.97 6.45 -4.58
C PHE A 25 7.31 5.65 -5.69
N ILE A 26 6.00 5.46 -5.56
CA ILE A 26 5.18 4.97 -6.66
C ILE A 26 5.02 6.11 -7.67
N THR A 27 5.29 5.82 -8.93
CA THR A 27 5.06 6.74 -10.04
C THR A 27 3.82 6.31 -10.82
N LEU A 28 2.92 7.24 -11.11
CA LEU A 28 1.70 6.96 -11.90
C LEU A 28 1.97 7.23 -13.38
N ASP A 29 2.79 6.39 -14.02
CA ASP A 29 3.30 6.59 -15.39
C ASP A 29 3.02 5.41 -16.35
N ASN A 30 2.10 4.51 -15.98
CA ASN A 30 1.81 3.24 -16.65
C ASN A 30 2.97 2.22 -16.65
N ASN A 31 4.08 2.49 -15.96
CA ASN A 31 5.03 1.47 -15.56
C ASN A 31 4.64 0.95 -14.16
N PHE A 32 4.71 -0.37 -13.95
CA PHE A 32 4.28 -1.01 -12.72
C PHE A 32 5.41 -1.73 -11.97
N ASP A 33 6.66 -1.57 -12.40
CA ASP A 33 7.82 -2.25 -11.83
C ASP A 33 8.10 -1.82 -10.38
N ASP A 34 7.83 -0.57 -10.04
CA ASP A 34 7.95 0.01 -8.70
C ASP A 34 6.98 -0.60 -7.67
N TRP A 35 5.82 -1.10 -8.12
CA TRP A 35 4.87 -1.84 -7.28
C TRP A 35 5.35 -3.22 -6.85
N SER A 36 6.48 -3.72 -7.39
CA SER A 36 7.02 -5.03 -7.04
C SER A 36 7.47 -5.13 -5.58
N ILE A 37 7.81 -4.01 -4.95
CA ILE A 37 8.25 -3.95 -3.56
C ILE A 37 7.13 -3.54 -2.57
N ALA A 38 5.99 -3.09 -3.07
CA ALA A 38 4.85 -2.72 -2.24
C ALA A 38 4.22 -3.96 -1.61
N GLN A 39 3.67 -3.81 -0.40
CA GLN A 39 2.86 -4.86 0.20
C GLN A 39 1.69 -5.17 -0.72
N SER A 40 1.51 -6.45 -1.03
CA SER A 40 0.48 -6.89 -1.96
C SER A 40 -0.16 -8.20 -1.56
N TRP A 41 -1.40 -8.35 -1.98
CA TRP A 41 -2.23 -9.53 -1.76
C TRP A 41 -2.77 -9.99 -3.11
N THR A 42 -2.69 -11.29 -3.35
CA THR A 42 -3.24 -11.91 -4.55
C THR A 42 -4.43 -12.76 -4.16
N SER A 43 -5.46 -12.73 -4.99
CA SER A 43 -6.61 -13.61 -4.84
C SER A 43 -6.18 -15.07 -4.97
N ALA A 44 -6.83 -15.94 -4.19
CA ALA A 44 -6.63 -17.37 -4.32
C ALA A 44 -7.04 -17.84 -5.73
N THR A 45 -6.48 -18.96 -6.18
CA THR A 45 -6.82 -19.57 -7.48
C THR A 45 -8.33 -19.80 -7.60
N GLY A 46 -8.94 -19.28 -8.67
CA GLY A 46 -10.41 -19.29 -8.86
C GLY A 46 -11.15 -18.10 -8.24
N GLY A 47 -10.43 -17.06 -7.81
CA GLY A 47 -11.01 -15.81 -7.29
C GLY A 47 -11.78 -14.99 -8.31
N GLY A 48 -12.43 -13.92 -7.82
CA GLY A 48 -13.20 -12.98 -8.65
C GLY A 48 -12.34 -12.02 -9.48
N ASN A 49 -12.95 -10.98 -10.05
CA ASN A 49 -12.29 -10.08 -11.01
C ASN A 49 -11.02 -9.41 -10.45
N ILE A 50 -10.94 -9.11 -9.15
CA ILE A 50 -9.74 -8.54 -8.51
C ILE A 50 -8.70 -9.66 -8.32
N ASN A 51 -7.56 -9.56 -9.00
CA ASN A 51 -6.50 -10.58 -9.01
C ASN A 51 -5.37 -10.26 -8.03
N LYS A 52 -4.99 -8.98 -7.96
CA LYS A 52 -3.94 -8.48 -7.07
C LYS A 52 -4.30 -7.08 -6.62
N VAL A 53 -4.13 -6.83 -5.33
CA VAL A 53 -4.14 -5.48 -4.75
C VAL A 53 -2.79 -5.20 -4.12
N ALA A 54 -2.30 -3.99 -4.28
CA ALA A 54 -1.15 -3.47 -3.58
C ALA A 54 -1.44 -2.05 -3.12
N ILE A 55 -0.87 -1.68 -1.97
CA ILE A 55 -1.09 -0.39 -1.34
C ILE A 55 0.27 0.25 -1.05
N SER A 56 0.37 1.53 -1.34
CA SER A 56 1.48 2.38 -0.92
C SER A 56 0.93 3.75 -0.51
N HIS A 57 1.68 4.51 0.26
CA HIS A 57 1.25 5.84 0.66
C HIS A 57 2.44 6.75 0.92
N THR A 58 2.18 8.06 0.89
CA THR A 58 3.06 9.10 1.43
C THR A 58 2.42 9.70 2.68
N GLY A 59 2.91 10.84 3.15
CA GLY A 59 2.24 11.62 4.20
C GLY A 59 0.94 12.29 3.75
N GLU A 60 0.71 12.41 2.43
CA GLU A 60 -0.43 13.15 1.88
C GLU A 60 -1.35 12.31 0.97
N TRP A 61 -0.82 11.23 0.39
CA TRP A 61 -1.52 10.48 -0.66
C TRP A 61 -1.54 8.98 -0.38
N LEU A 62 -2.67 8.35 -0.67
CA LEU A 62 -2.84 6.91 -0.77
C LEU A 62 -2.78 6.50 -2.24
N TYR A 63 -1.95 5.51 -2.56
CA TYR A 63 -1.86 4.93 -3.90
C TYR A 63 -2.39 3.50 -3.84
N LEU A 64 -3.30 3.19 -4.74
CA LEU A 64 -3.89 1.86 -4.90
C LEU A 64 -3.52 1.29 -6.26
N TYR A 65 -3.01 0.07 -6.26
CA TYR A 65 -2.83 -0.72 -7.47
C TYR A 65 -3.78 -1.90 -7.41
N ILE A 66 -4.65 -2.00 -8.42
CA ILE A 66 -5.64 -3.06 -8.56
C ILE A 66 -5.44 -3.70 -9.92
N ARG A 67 -5.02 -4.97 -9.94
CA ARG A 67 -5.00 -5.77 -11.17
C ARG A 67 -6.30 -6.54 -11.27
N THR A 68 -7.02 -6.36 -12.36
CA THR A 68 -8.25 -7.09 -12.68
C THR A 68 -8.02 -8.19 -13.71
N THR A 69 -9.00 -9.08 -13.89
CA THR A 69 -9.04 -10.05 -15.00
C THR A 69 -9.63 -9.40 -16.23
N ASP A 70 -10.75 -8.72 -16.04
CA ASP A 70 -11.45 -8.00 -17.10
C ASP A 70 -11.09 -6.52 -17.04
N GLU A 71 -11.10 -5.86 -18.19
CA GLU A 71 -11.00 -4.40 -18.25
C GLU A 71 -12.17 -3.79 -17.48
N VAL A 72 -11.85 -2.85 -16.59
CA VAL A 72 -12.83 -2.11 -15.79
C VAL A 72 -12.56 -0.63 -15.95
N ALA A 73 -13.61 0.16 -15.98
CA ALA A 73 -13.50 1.60 -15.81
C ALA A 73 -14.09 1.98 -14.46
N LEU A 74 -13.29 2.62 -13.62
CA LEU A 74 -13.65 2.97 -12.23
C LEU A 74 -14.35 4.33 -12.13
N ASP A 75 -14.38 5.10 -13.21
CA ASP A 75 -14.87 6.48 -13.23
C ASP A 75 -15.96 6.73 -14.29
N GLU A 76 -16.38 5.70 -15.01
CA GLU A 76 -17.43 5.80 -16.03
C GLU A 76 -18.41 4.62 -16.00
N THR A 77 -19.61 4.88 -16.48
CA THR A 77 -20.72 3.91 -16.48
C THR A 77 -20.80 3.07 -17.75
N THR A 78 -19.96 3.36 -18.75
CA THR A 78 -19.93 2.68 -20.05
C THR A 78 -19.28 1.30 -19.99
N LEU A 79 -18.37 1.08 -19.04
CA LEU A 79 -17.84 -0.23 -18.67
C LEU A 79 -18.11 -0.50 -17.18
N PRO A 80 -19.38 -0.78 -16.82
CA PRO A 80 -19.77 -0.91 -15.43
C PRO A 80 -19.04 -2.10 -14.79
N ASN A 81 -18.55 -1.88 -13.58
CA ASN A 81 -17.86 -2.87 -12.78
C ASN A 81 -18.47 -2.89 -11.36
N SER A 82 -18.22 -3.96 -10.60
CA SER A 82 -18.73 -4.10 -9.23
C SER A 82 -17.64 -3.91 -8.18
N ILE A 83 -16.49 -3.36 -8.56
CA ILE A 83 -15.37 -3.10 -7.63
C ILE A 83 -15.73 -1.86 -6.83
N GLN A 84 -15.54 -1.95 -5.52
CA GLN A 84 -15.77 -0.85 -4.60
C GLN A 84 -14.57 -0.75 -3.67
N ILE A 85 -14.12 0.47 -3.42
CA ILE A 85 -13.07 0.75 -2.44
C ILE A 85 -13.77 1.23 -1.17
N VAL A 86 -13.71 0.41 -0.12
CA VAL A 86 -14.29 0.70 1.20
C VAL A 86 -13.17 1.04 2.15
N LEU A 87 -13.22 2.24 2.74
CA LEU A 87 -12.20 2.76 3.65
C LEU A 87 -12.82 3.07 5.02
N ASP A 88 -12.18 2.52 6.04
CA ASP A 88 -12.40 2.78 7.46
C ASP A 88 -11.17 3.55 7.95
N PHE A 89 -11.39 4.78 8.43
CA PHE A 89 -10.29 5.70 8.76
C PHE A 89 -9.89 5.67 10.22
N ASP A 90 -10.78 5.22 11.11
CA ASP A 90 -10.55 5.20 12.56
C ASP A 90 -10.38 3.78 13.12
N ASN A 91 -10.65 2.76 12.30
CA ASN A 91 -10.63 1.34 12.65
C ASN A 91 -11.62 1.04 13.80
N ASP A 92 -12.74 1.75 13.85
CA ASP A 92 -13.85 1.50 14.78
C ASP A 92 -15.09 1.01 14.02
N PRO A 93 -15.44 -0.29 14.10
CA PRO A 93 -16.59 -0.83 13.39
C PRO A 93 -17.95 -0.30 13.90
N THR A 94 -17.96 0.50 14.99
CA THR A 94 -19.16 1.12 15.55
C THR A 94 -19.40 2.55 15.08
N THR A 95 -18.44 3.17 14.39
CA THR A 95 -18.58 4.47 13.71
C THR A 95 -18.95 4.24 12.23
N GLY A 96 -18.95 5.30 11.43
CA GLY A 96 -19.22 5.25 9.99
C GLY A 96 -20.52 4.56 9.56
N SER A 97 -20.49 3.99 8.35
CA SER A 97 -21.63 3.33 7.70
C SER A 97 -21.52 1.81 7.73
N ASN A 98 -22.63 1.12 7.96
CA ASN A 98 -22.70 -0.33 7.84
C ASN A 98 -22.87 -0.76 6.37
N TYR A 99 -21.82 -0.52 5.57
CA TYR A 99 -21.84 -0.79 4.14
C TYR A 99 -21.99 -2.29 3.84
N GLN A 100 -22.92 -2.64 2.94
CA GLN A 100 -23.27 -4.03 2.57
C GLN A 100 -23.61 -4.95 3.76
N GLY A 101 -23.94 -4.39 4.93
CA GLY A 101 -24.17 -5.18 6.14
C GLY A 101 -22.93 -5.86 6.70
N LEU A 102 -21.72 -5.46 6.29
CA LEU A 102 -20.46 -6.09 6.68
C LEU A 102 -19.98 -5.67 8.08
N GLY A 103 -20.60 -4.66 8.70
CA GLY A 103 -20.23 -4.18 10.04
C GLY A 103 -18.84 -3.55 10.09
N LEU A 104 -18.40 -2.93 8.99
CA LEU A 104 -17.05 -2.36 8.85
C LEU A 104 -16.92 -0.94 9.39
N GLY A 105 -18.03 -0.28 9.70
CA GLY A 105 -18.01 1.12 10.14
C GLY A 105 -17.34 2.07 9.14
N ALA A 106 -17.54 1.89 7.84
CA ALA A 106 -16.75 2.61 6.83
C ALA A 106 -17.17 4.09 6.71
N GLU A 107 -16.19 5.00 6.77
CA GLU A 107 -16.37 6.45 6.52
C GLU A 107 -16.50 6.78 5.02
N MET A 108 -15.88 5.98 4.14
CA MET A 108 -15.85 6.26 2.71
C MET A 108 -16.02 5.01 1.86
N VAL A 109 -16.83 5.15 0.81
CA VAL A 109 -16.98 4.16 -0.26
C VAL A 109 -16.82 4.88 -1.59
N ILE A 110 -16.01 4.31 -2.47
CA ILE A 110 -15.80 4.77 -3.85
C ILE A 110 -16.31 3.64 -4.76
N ASP A 111 -17.23 3.97 -5.65
CA ASP A 111 -17.89 3.08 -6.62
C ASP A 111 -17.80 3.59 -8.06
#